data_AF-A0A7J4HEP0-F1
#
_entry.id   AF-A0A7J4HEP0-F1
#
_cell.length_a   1.000
_cell.length_b   1.000
_cell.length_c   1.000
_cell.angle_alpha   90.00
_cell.angle_beta   90.00
_cell.angle_gamma   90.00
#
_symmetry.space_group_name_H-M   'P 1'
#
loop_
_entity.id
_entity.type
_entity.pdbx_description
1 polymer ?
#
loop_
_entity_poly.entity_id
_entity_poly.type
_entity_poly.pdbx_seq_one_letter_code
_entity_poly.pdbx_strand_id
1 'polypeptide(L)'
;MEASLDRNWLLGEPGWWKNSDEMPPDLRAGELPPPLPWVSTTPRVGNFGWCRQRMRPLVWPLLWPLAWAPFFLFLSAIPLALPGRTPNDQITSMFFFSISWGLVFLPILFARNAQPMSEKSLLSLPVDWVSLVLASAIFPLHLSIDPRIGWLSYAMYWVAYVRTIQLVQAAMMTPPARFLLPIEPDDWNGELGPPWENSSAKWSRKRLASVDLANGAVVLSGSSRSGQDFLSLAFVHRSGFVQDPFHERSLAEFGLAELLAHPLEVVGREWPDSLLPTSEEE
;
A
#
# COMPACT_ATOMS: atom_id res chain seq x y z
N MET A 1 28.38 0.87 8.30
CA MET A 1 27.44 -0.26 8.42
C MET A 1 26.07 0.01 7.77
N GLU A 2 25.83 1.20 7.18
CA GLU A 2 24.58 1.56 6.48
C GLU A 2 24.61 1.32 4.96
N ALA A 3 25.81 1.19 4.37
CA ALA A 3 25.98 1.00 2.92
C ALA A 3 25.36 -0.32 2.38
N SER A 4 25.18 -1.34 3.21
CA SER A 4 24.49 -2.58 2.80
C SER A 4 22.97 -2.42 2.71
N LEU A 5 22.38 -1.45 3.44
CA LEU A 5 20.95 -1.14 3.37
C LEU A 5 20.60 -0.36 2.10
N ASP A 6 21.50 0.52 1.68
CA ASP A 6 21.28 1.40 0.53
C ASP A 6 21.40 0.68 -0.82
N ARG A 7 22.30 -0.30 -0.94
CA ARG A 7 22.46 -1.12 -2.17
C ARG A 7 21.23 -1.96 -2.53
N ASN A 8 20.43 -2.31 -1.51
CA ASN A 8 19.20 -3.08 -1.69
C ASN A 8 17.96 -2.19 -1.80
N TRP A 9 18.12 -0.87 -1.82
CA TRP A 9 17.00 0.06 -1.77
C TRP A 9 16.04 -0.07 -2.96
N LEU A 10 16.57 -0.36 -4.16
CA LEU A 10 15.78 -0.54 -5.38
C LEU A 10 15.15 -1.93 -5.49
N LEU A 11 15.92 -2.98 -5.22
CA LEU A 11 15.50 -4.37 -5.37
C LEU A 11 14.71 -4.91 -4.18
N GLY A 12 14.77 -4.23 -3.03
CA GLY A 12 14.21 -4.68 -1.75
C GLY A 12 15.18 -5.59 -1.00
N GLU A 13 15.01 -5.67 0.33
CA GLU A 13 15.90 -6.46 1.19
C GLU A 13 15.82 -7.96 0.83
N PRO A 14 16.94 -8.69 0.81
CA PRO A 14 16.97 -10.13 0.49
C PRO A 14 16.00 -10.97 1.33
N GLY A 15 15.82 -10.62 2.61
CA GLY A 15 14.92 -11.32 3.53
C GLY A 15 13.43 -11.19 3.20
N TRP A 16 13.04 -10.33 2.26
CA TRP A 16 11.66 -10.26 1.77
C TRP A 16 11.35 -11.38 0.77
N TRP A 17 12.37 -12.02 0.22
CA TRP A 17 12.25 -12.98 -0.87
C TRP A 17 12.49 -14.40 -0.39
N LYS A 18 11.85 -15.38 -1.05
CA LYS A 18 11.79 -16.79 -0.62
C LYS A 18 13.16 -17.50 -0.69
N ASN A 19 14.09 -16.97 -1.48
CA ASN A 19 15.45 -17.46 -1.65
C ASN A 19 16.40 -16.30 -1.29
N SER A 20 16.98 -16.33 -0.10
CA SER A 20 17.88 -15.28 0.40
C SER A 20 19.24 -15.25 -0.29
N ASP A 21 19.59 -16.32 -1.00
CA ASP A 21 20.95 -16.56 -1.48
C ASP A 21 21.17 -16.01 -2.90
N GLU A 22 20.09 -15.64 -3.61
CA GLU A 22 20.16 -15.05 -4.94
C GLU A 22 19.47 -13.67 -4.97
N MET A 23 20.15 -12.70 -5.57
CA MET A 23 19.57 -11.38 -5.81
C MET A 23 18.38 -11.49 -6.75
N PRO A 24 17.24 -10.82 -6.48
CA PRO A 24 16.06 -10.91 -7.32
C PRO A 24 16.36 -10.42 -8.75
N PRO A 25 15.62 -10.93 -9.75
CA PRO A 25 15.76 -10.47 -11.13
C PRO A 25 15.32 -9.01 -11.28
N ASP A 26 15.75 -8.38 -12.37
CA ASP A 26 15.41 -6.98 -12.68
C ASP A 26 13.91 -6.81 -12.96
N LEU A 27 13.25 -7.83 -13.50
CA LEU A 27 11.79 -7.92 -13.65
C LEU A 27 11.26 -9.19 -12.99
N ARG A 28 10.17 -9.05 -12.22
CA ARG A 28 9.43 -10.18 -11.63
C ARG A 28 8.14 -10.45 -12.42
N ALA A 29 7.52 -11.60 -12.15
CA ALA A 29 6.25 -11.97 -12.78
C ALA A 29 5.19 -10.86 -12.61
N GLY A 30 4.59 -10.45 -13.72
CA GLY A 30 3.58 -9.40 -13.79
C GLY A 30 4.14 -7.96 -13.88
N GLU A 31 5.43 -7.75 -13.60
CA GLU A 31 6.09 -6.46 -13.81
C GLU A 31 6.43 -6.28 -15.29
N LEU A 32 6.06 -5.13 -15.85
CA LEU A 32 6.31 -4.79 -17.24
C LEU A 32 7.38 -3.68 -17.33
N PRO A 33 8.22 -3.67 -18.37
CA PRO A 33 9.05 -2.51 -18.63
C PRO A 33 8.18 -1.29 -19.00
N PRO A 34 8.62 -0.06 -18.70
CA PRO A 34 7.99 1.13 -19.25
C PRO A 34 7.94 1.09 -20.80
N PRO A 35 6.97 1.77 -21.42
CA PRO A 35 6.92 1.92 -22.88
C PRO A 35 8.19 2.53 -23.46
N LEU A 36 8.52 2.21 -24.72
CA LEU A 36 9.74 2.66 -25.40
C LEU A 36 10.09 4.16 -25.30
N PRO A 37 9.14 5.11 -25.29
CA PRO A 37 9.48 6.52 -25.13
C PRO A 37 10.11 6.88 -23.78
N TRP A 38 9.94 6.03 -22.75
CA TRP A 38 10.54 6.26 -21.44
C TRP A 38 12.03 5.93 -21.47
N VAL A 39 12.85 6.90 -21.07
CA VAL A 39 14.24 6.63 -20.69
C VAL A 39 14.21 5.91 -19.35
N SER A 40 14.44 4.60 -19.36
CA SER A 40 14.43 3.76 -18.16
C SER A 40 15.70 2.92 -18.04
N THR A 41 16.06 2.57 -16.80
CA THR A 41 17.19 1.72 -16.49
C THR A 41 16.78 0.64 -15.49
N THR A 42 17.66 -0.34 -15.28
CA THR A 42 17.47 -1.37 -14.26
C THR A 42 18.52 -1.22 -13.16
N PRO A 43 18.29 -1.78 -11.96
CA PRO A 43 19.24 -1.67 -10.87
C PRO A 43 20.63 -2.22 -11.20
N ARG A 44 20.76 -3.20 -12.11
CA ARG A 44 22.05 -3.78 -12.50
C ARG A 44 22.79 -2.99 -13.57
N VAL A 45 22.06 -2.27 -14.43
CA VAL A 45 22.67 -1.42 -15.47
C VAL A 45 23.05 -0.06 -14.91
N GLY A 46 22.15 0.56 -14.13
CA GLY A 46 22.52 1.69 -13.28
C GLY A 46 22.98 2.97 -13.97
N ASN A 47 22.43 3.32 -15.14
CA ASN A 47 22.85 4.49 -15.93
C ASN A 47 21.92 5.71 -15.73
N PHE A 48 21.27 6.19 -16.80
CA PHE A 48 20.32 7.30 -16.78
C PHE A 48 18.88 6.80 -16.88
N GLY A 49 17.95 7.58 -16.34
CA GLY A 49 16.51 7.39 -16.54
C GLY A 49 15.79 6.78 -15.34
N TRP A 50 14.52 6.46 -15.55
CA TRP A 50 13.64 5.96 -14.51
C TRP A 50 14.00 4.53 -14.10
N CYS A 51 14.11 4.26 -12.81
CA CYS A 51 14.31 2.91 -12.28
C CYS A 51 13.18 2.53 -11.32
N ARG A 52 12.75 1.28 -11.38
CA ARG A 52 11.78 0.71 -10.45
C ARG A 52 12.41 0.54 -9.06
N GLN A 53 11.70 1.00 -8.04
CA GLN A 53 11.92 0.66 -6.65
C GLN A 53 10.81 -0.27 -6.15
N ARG A 54 11.18 -1.48 -5.72
CA ARG A 54 10.28 -2.42 -5.05
C ARG A 54 10.16 -2.09 -3.57
N MET A 55 8.94 -2.13 -3.05
CA MET A 55 8.68 -1.93 -1.64
C MET A 55 8.43 -3.26 -0.93
N ARG A 56 8.44 -3.21 0.41
CA ARG A 56 8.20 -4.37 1.25
C ARG A 56 6.86 -5.04 0.89
N PRO A 57 6.84 -6.36 0.58
CA PRO A 57 5.61 -7.09 0.37
C PRO A 57 4.68 -7.00 1.59
N LEU A 58 3.43 -6.65 1.36
CA LEU A 58 2.45 -6.41 2.42
C LEU A 58 1.74 -7.68 2.89
N VAL A 59 1.90 -8.79 2.16
CA VAL A 59 1.16 -10.05 2.37
C VAL A 59 1.31 -10.57 3.79
N TRP A 60 2.52 -10.79 4.26
CA TRP A 60 2.77 -11.32 5.61
C TRP A 60 2.37 -10.38 6.75
N PRO A 61 2.80 -9.10 6.77
CA PRO A 61 2.45 -8.19 7.87
C PRO A 61 0.95 -7.92 7.98
N LEU A 62 0.16 -8.16 6.92
CA LEU A 62 -1.30 -8.03 6.95
C LEU A 62 -2.01 -9.35 7.23
N LEU A 63 -1.74 -10.41 6.47
CA LEU A 63 -2.52 -11.65 6.56
C LEU A 63 -2.41 -12.31 7.93
N TRP A 64 -1.24 -12.23 8.58
CA TRP A 64 -1.06 -12.91 9.86
C TRP A 64 -1.92 -12.33 10.98
N PRO A 65 -1.87 -11.02 11.28
CA PRO A 65 -2.82 -10.43 12.24
C PRO A 65 -4.28 -10.66 11.86
N LEU A 66 -4.64 -10.47 10.57
CA LEU A 66 -6.01 -10.60 10.11
C LEU A 66 -6.53 -12.03 10.30
N ALA A 67 -5.69 -13.06 10.12
CA ALA A 67 -6.06 -14.46 10.33
C ALA A 67 -6.43 -14.80 11.79
N TRP A 68 -5.92 -14.04 12.77
CA TRP A 68 -6.27 -14.22 14.18
C TRP A 68 -7.55 -13.48 14.58
N ALA A 69 -7.98 -12.47 13.82
CA ALA A 69 -9.18 -11.70 14.15
C ALA A 69 -10.47 -12.56 14.28
N PRO A 70 -10.75 -13.56 13.41
CA PRO A 70 -11.87 -14.49 13.55
C PRO A 70 -11.90 -15.23 14.89
N PHE A 71 -10.74 -15.66 15.37
CA PHE A 71 -10.64 -16.39 16.63
C PHE A 71 -11.11 -15.52 17.79
N PHE A 72 -10.64 -14.28 17.87
CA PHE A 72 -11.06 -13.34 18.90
C PHE A 72 -12.52 -12.87 18.72
N LEU A 73 -12.99 -12.75 17.47
CA LEU A 73 -14.40 -12.46 17.22
C LEU A 73 -15.28 -13.59 17.76
N PHE A 74 -14.91 -14.84 17.51
CA PHE A 74 -15.59 -16.00 18.06
C PHE A 74 -15.55 -16.03 19.60
N LEU A 75 -14.39 -15.78 20.21
CA LEU A 75 -14.25 -15.72 21.67
C LEU A 75 -15.14 -14.66 22.31
N SER A 76 -15.41 -13.55 21.61
CA SER A 76 -16.29 -12.50 22.12
C SER A 76 -17.72 -12.98 22.37
N ALA A 77 -18.20 -14.02 21.65
CA ALA A 77 -19.54 -14.56 21.84
C ALA A 77 -19.67 -15.49 23.05
N ILE A 78 -18.58 -16.13 23.50
CA ILE A 78 -18.63 -17.19 24.51
C ILE A 78 -19.16 -16.69 25.87
N PRO A 79 -18.66 -15.57 26.44
CA PRO A 79 -19.18 -15.08 27.73
C PRO A 79 -20.66 -14.72 27.67
N LEU A 80 -21.15 -14.27 26.50
CA LEU A 80 -22.55 -13.87 26.32
C LEU A 80 -23.47 -15.08 26.09
N ALA A 81 -22.97 -16.14 25.45
CA ALA A 81 -23.73 -17.38 25.24
C ALA A 81 -23.79 -18.25 26.52
N LEU A 82 -22.75 -18.19 27.35
CA LEU A 82 -22.61 -18.99 28.57
C LEU A 82 -22.37 -18.07 29.79
N PRO A 83 -23.39 -17.31 30.23
CA PRO A 83 -23.23 -16.32 31.28
C PRO A 83 -22.85 -16.94 32.64
N GLY A 84 -22.18 -16.14 33.47
CA GLY A 84 -21.78 -16.50 34.83
C GLY A 84 -20.48 -17.31 34.91
N ARG A 85 -19.68 -17.35 33.84
CA ARG A 85 -18.41 -18.09 33.77
C ARG A 85 -17.17 -17.20 33.84
N THR A 86 -17.34 -15.89 33.75
CA THR A 86 -16.26 -14.91 33.93
C THR A 86 -16.63 -13.89 35.01
N PRO A 87 -15.66 -13.14 35.58
CA PRO A 87 -15.97 -12.09 36.56
C PRO A 87 -16.91 -11.00 36.01
N ASN A 88 -16.84 -10.73 34.70
CA ASN A 88 -17.76 -9.83 34.02
C ASN A 88 -17.84 -10.19 32.52
N ASP A 89 -18.93 -10.88 32.15
CA ASP A 89 -19.09 -11.43 30.81
C ASP A 89 -19.13 -10.34 29.73
N GLN A 90 -19.69 -9.17 30.03
CA GLN A 90 -19.77 -8.05 29.08
C GLN A 90 -18.40 -7.46 28.81
N ILE A 91 -17.61 -7.20 29.85
CA ILE A 91 -16.25 -6.65 29.71
C ILE A 91 -15.35 -7.65 28.99
N THR A 92 -15.42 -8.93 29.34
CA THR A 92 -14.63 -9.97 28.66
C THR A 92 -15.01 -10.10 27.19
N SER A 93 -16.30 -10.06 26.85
CA SER A 93 -16.77 -10.05 25.47
C SER A 93 -16.26 -8.82 24.70
N MET A 94 -16.42 -7.62 25.26
CA MET A 94 -15.96 -6.37 24.67
C MET A 94 -14.44 -6.35 24.44
N PHE A 95 -13.66 -6.91 25.36
CA PHE A 95 -12.22 -7.04 25.24
C PHE A 95 -11.82 -7.89 24.03
N PHE A 96 -12.37 -9.09 23.88
CA PHE A 96 -12.09 -9.95 22.73
C PHE A 96 -12.58 -9.33 21.41
N PHE A 97 -13.76 -8.70 21.42
CA PHE A 97 -14.26 -7.97 20.26
C PHE A 97 -13.30 -6.84 19.84
N SER A 98 -12.78 -6.08 20.81
CA SER A 98 -11.84 -5.00 20.56
C SER A 98 -10.50 -5.52 20.02
N ILE A 99 -9.99 -6.65 20.55
CA ILE A 99 -8.79 -7.30 19.99
C ILE A 99 -9.04 -7.71 18.54
N SER A 100 -10.18 -8.35 18.25
CA SER A 100 -10.51 -8.80 16.90
C SER A 100 -10.43 -7.65 15.89
N TRP A 101 -11.14 -6.54 16.15
CA TRP A 101 -11.12 -5.40 15.24
C TRP A 101 -9.80 -4.63 15.27
N GLY A 102 -9.08 -4.61 16.40
CA GLY A 102 -7.71 -4.10 16.47
C GLY A 102 -6.75 -4.85 15.54
N LEU A 103 -6.87 -6.18 15.46
CA LEU A 103 -6.13 -7.05 14.55
C LEU A 103 -6.54 -6.89 13.08
N VAL A 104 -7.65 -6.21 12.79
CA VAL A 104 -8.04 -5.82 11.43
C VAL A 104 -7.53 -4.42 11.10
N PHE A 105 -7.87 -3.43 11.93
CA PHE A 105 -7.61 -2.01 11.62
C PHE A 105 -6.14 -1.64 11.70
N LEU A 106 -5.44 -2.02 12.79
CA LEU A 106 -4.09 -1.55 13.03
C LEU A 106 -3.10 -2.05 11.96
N PRO A 107 -3.11 -3.34 11.56
CA PRO A 107 -2.22 -3.81 10.51
C PRO A 107 -2.46 -3.11 9.18
N ILE A 108 -3.72 -2.94 8.76
CA ILE A 108 -4.07 -2.25 7.51
C ILE A 108 -3.59 -0.79 7.54
N LEU A 109 -3.85 -0.09 8.64
CA LEU A 109 -3.44 1.30 8.81
C LEU A 109 -1.91 1.45 8.77
N PHE A 110 -1.18 0.62 9.54
CA PHE A 110 0.27 0.69 9.62
C PHE A 110 0.94 0.26 8.32
N ALA A 111 0.44 -0.79 7.66
CA ALA A 111 0.96 -1.24 6.38
C ALA A 111 0.83 -0.16 5.30
N ARG A 112 -0.34 0.50 5.23
CA ARG A 112 -0.56 1.61 4.31
C ARG A 112 0.37 2.78 4.62
N ASN A 113 0.37 3.26 5.86
CA ASN A 113 1.12 4.45 6.26
C ASN A 113 2.65 4.25 6.23
N ALA A 114 3.14 3.00 6.23
CA ALA A 114 4.55 2.70 6.03
C ALA A 114 5.01 2.90 4.58
N GLN A 115 4.09 2.99 3.61
CA GLN A 115 4.43 3.22 2.21
C GLN A 115 4.64 4.72 1.96
N PRO A 116 5.73 5.12 1.27
CA PRO A 116 5.90 6.50 0.84
C PRO A 116 4.79 6.87 -0.15
N MET A 117 4.29 8.11 -0.14
CA MET A 117 3.18 8.58 -1.00
C MET A 117 1.80 8.02 -0.65
N SER A 118 1.65 7.22 0.41
CA SER A 118 0.34 6.83 0.89
C SER A 118 -0.41 8.07 1.42
N GLU A 119 -1.50 8.43 0.77
CA GLU A 119 -2.22 9.67 1.11
C GLU A 119 -3.72 9.48 0.93
N LYS A 120 -4.43 8.97 1.94
CA LYS A 120 -5.90 9.02 2.04
C LYS A 120 -6.37 8.92 3.51
N SER A 121 -7.62 9.34 3.75
CA SER A 121 -8.25 9.36 5.08
C SER A 121 -8.43 7.95 5.68
N LEU A 122 -8.84 7.85 6.95
CA LEU A 122 -9.13 6.55 7.57
C LEU A 122 -10.27 5.81 6.84
N LEU A 123 -11.26 6.53 6.33
CA LEU A 123 -12.40 5.96 5.62
C LEU A 123 -12.03 5.36 4.26
N SER A 124 -10.85 5.69 3.73
CA SER A 124 -10.36 5.05 2.51
C SER A 124 -9.81 3.65 2.77
N LEU A 125 -9.54 3.26 4.02
CA LEU A 125 -9.00 1.93 4.30
C LEU A 125 -9.93 0.87 3.69
N PRO A 126 -9.38 -0.24 3.16
CA PRO A 126 -10.12 -1.31 2.51
C PRO A 126 -10.88 -2.16 3.55
N VAL A 127 -11.76 -1.51 4.31
CA VAL A 127 -12.61 -2.08 5.35
C VAL A 127 -14.06 -1.91 4.90
N ASP A 128 -14.89 -2.91 5.19
CA ASP A 128 -16.33 -2.83 4.93
C ASP A 128 -17.04 -1.93 5.95
N TRP A 129 -16.85 -0.63 5.77
CA TRP A 129 -17.44 0.42 6.62
C TRP A 129 -18.97 0.34 6.65
N VAL A 130 -19.61 -0.06 5.54
CA VAL A 130 -21.07 -0.13 5.45
C VAL A 130 -21.62 -1.19 6.40
N SER A 131 -21.10 -2.41 6.34
CA SER A 131 -21.55 -3.48 7.24
C SER A 131 -21.19 -3.19 8.70
N LEU A 132 -20.03 -2.57 8.95
CA LEU A 132 -19.61 -2.15 10.30
C LEU A 132 -20.55 -1.12 10.91
N VAL A 133 -20.86 -0.05 10.18
CA VAL A 133 -21.75 1.01 10.65
C VAL A 133 -23.15 0.44 10.89
N LEU A 134 -23.64 -0.40 9.97
CA LEU A 134 -24.94 -1.01 10.11
C LEU A 134 -25.01 -1.97 11.31
N ALA A 135 -23.99 -2.82 11.50
CA ALA A 135 -23.89 -3.71 12.66
C ALA A 135 -23.85 -2.91 13.96
N SER A 136 -23.05 -1.83 14.00
CA SER A 136 -22.91 -0.95 15.16
C SER A 136 -24.20 -0.19 15.47
N ALA A 137 -24.94 0.26 14.46
CA ALA A 137 -26.22 0.96 14.63
C ALA A 137 -27.34 0.03 15.12
N ILE A 138 -27.35 -1.22 14.65
CA ILE A 138 -28.34 -2.24 15.06
C ILE A 138 -28.04 -2.75 16.48
N PHE A 139 -26.77 -2.82 16.89
CA PHE A 139 -26.37 -3.44 18.14
C PHE A 139 -27.15 -2.92 19.36
N PRO A 140 -27.28 -1.62 19.65
CA PRO A 140 -27.96 -1.13 20.87
C PRO A 140 -29.43 -1.55 20.99
N LEU A 141 -30.09 -1.87 19.88
CA LEU A 141 -31.49 -2.31 19.87
C LEU A 141 -31.71 -3.61 20.64
N HIS A 142 -30.66 -4.41 20.85
CA HIS A 142 -30.74 -5.63 21.67
C HIS A 142 -31.11 -5.36 23.14
N LEU A 143 -30.83 -4.16 23.65
CA LEU A 143 -31.13 -3.75 25.03
C LEU A 143 -32.60 -3.38 25.22
N SER A 144 -33.24 -2.83 24.18
CA SER A 144 -34.58 -2.23 24.28
C SER A 144 -35.69 -3.05 23.62
N ILE A 145 -35.35 -3.90 22.64
CA ILE A 145 -36.33 -4.60 21.80
C ILE A 145 -36.29 -6.12 22.02
N ASP A 146 -35.23 -6.79 21.57
CA ASP A 146 -35.06 -8.25 21.71
C ASP A 146 -33.55 -8.60 21.71
N PRO A 147 -33.05 -9.38 22.69
CA PRO A 147 -31.66 -9.85 22.71
C PRO A 147 -31.18 -10.56 21.44
N ARG A 148 -32.08 -11.20 20.66
CA ARG A 148 -31.77 -11.84 19.37
C ARG A 148 -31.20 -10.85 18.34
N ILE A 149 -31.54 -9.57 18.45
CA ILE A 149 -30.99 -8.52 17.58
C ILE A 149 -29.48 -8.36 17.80
N GLY A 150 -28.99 -8.59 19.01
CA GLY A 150 -27.56 -8.59 19.31
C GLY A 150 -26.83 -9.67 18.53
N TRP A 151 -27.40 -10.87 18.44
CA TRP A 151 -26.87 -11.98 17.63
C TRP A 151 -26.92 -11.69 16.13
N LEU A 152 -27.95 -11.00 15.64
CA LEU A 152 -28.01 -10.54 14.25
C LEU A 152 -26.89 -9.53 13.96
N SER A 153 -26.71 -8.51 14.80
CA SER A 153 -25.59 -7.57 14.68
C SER A 153 -24.23 -8.28 14.73
N TYR A 154 -24.07 -9.25 15.63
CA TYR A 154 -22.87 -10.08 15.70
C TYR A 154 -22.58 -10.84 14.39
N ALA A 155 -23.61 -11.46 13.78
CA ALA A 155 -23.46 -12.10 12.47
C ALA A 155 -23.06 -11.10 11.36
N MET A 156 -23.53 -9.85 11.44
CA MET A 156 -23.12 -8.80 10.51
C MET A 156 -21.66 -8.39 10.67
N TYR A 157 -21.10 -8.42 11.88
CA TYR A 157 -19.66 -8.22 12.08
C TYR A 157 -18.82 -9.31 11.40
N TRP A 158 -19.29 -10.57 11.38
CA TRP A 158 -18.65 -11.62 10.59
C TRP A 158 -18.69 -11.34 9.08
N VAL A 159 -19.83 -10.88 8.57
CA VAL A 159 -19.96 -10.45 7.17
C VAL A 159 -18.99 -9.31 6.86
N ALA A 160 -18.92 -8.30 7.74
CA ALA A 160 -18.00 -7.17 7.61
C ALA A 160 -16.54 -7.63 7.57
N TYR A 161 -16.16 -8.59 8.43
CA TYR A 161 -14.82 -9.18 8.42
C TYR A 161 -14.51 -9.86 7.07
N VAL A 162 -15.38 -10.76 6.59
CA VAL A 162 -15.14 -11.48 5.32
C VAL A 162 -15.03 -10.52 4.14
N ARG A 163 -15.91 -9.52 4.07
CA ARG A 163 -15.85 -8.48 3.02
C ARG A 163 -14.60 -7.61 3.13
N THR A 164 -14.16 -7.31 4.35
CA THR A 164 -12.89 -6.61 4.58
C THR A 164 -11.70 -7.42 4.03
N ILE A 165 -11.66 -8.74 4.22
CA ILE A 165 -10.62 -9.59 3.62
C ILE A 165 -10.63 -9.49 2.09
N GLN A 166 -11.81 -9.52 1.46
CA GLN A 166 -11.92 -9.39 0.00
C GLN A 166 -11.42 -8.02 -0.50
N LEU A 167 -11.75 -6.93 0.21
CA LEU A 167 -11.29 -5.59 -0.11
C LEU A 167 -9.77 -5.44 0.07
N VAL A 168 -9.21 -5.99 1.14
CA VAL A 168 -7.75 -6.02 1.39
C VAL A 168 -7.04 -6.80 0.29
N GLN A 169 -7.54 -7.98 -0.06
CA GLN A 169 -6.99 -8.79 -1.15
C GLN A 169 -6.98 -8.01 -2.46
N ALA A 170 -8.11 -7.40 -2.84
CA ALA A 170 -8.21 -6.59 -4.05
C ALA A 170 -7.21 -5.43 -4.08
N ALA A 171 -7.02 -4.73 -2.94
CA ALA A 171 -6.07 -3.63 -2.83
C ALA A 171 -4.60 -4.07 -2.92
N MET A 172 -4.29 -5.35 -2.66
CA MET A 172 -2.94 -5.92 -2.65
C MET A 172 -2.64 -6.80 -3.86
N MET A 173 -3.56 -6.88 -4.82
CA MET A 173 -3.37 -7.70 -6.03
C MET A 173 -2.21 -7.23 -6.91
N THR A 174 -1.85 -5.95 -6.83
CA THR A 174 -0.64 -5.40 -7.42
C THR A 174 0.40 -5.19 -6.32
N PRO A 175 1.64 -5.67 -6.50
CA PRO A 175 2.70 -5.44 -5.53
C PRO A 175 3.03 -3.93 -5.42
N PRO A 176 3.49 -3.49 -4.24
CA PRO A 176 3.86 -2.10 -4.04
C PRO A 176 5.22 -1.81 -4.68
N ALA A 177 5.23 -0.88 -5.63
CA ALA A 177 6.43 -0.34 -6.23
C ALA A 177 6.20 1.10 -6.67
N ARG A 178 7.29 1.80 -6.94
CA ARG A 178 7.29 3.14 -7.54
C ARG A 178 8.44 3.25 -8.52
N PHE A 179 8.36 4.20 -9.44
CA PHE A 179 9.44 4.54 -10.34
C PHE A 179 10.14 5.79 -9.85
N LEU A 180 11.46 5.77 -9.85
CA LEU A 180 12.30 6.86 -9.38
C LEU A 180 13.14 7.42 -10.52
N LEU A 181 13.35 8.73 -10.52
CA LEU A 181 14.27 9.41 -11.43
C LEU A 181 15.18 10.32 -10.60
N PRO A 182 16.52 10.12 -10.60
CA PRO A 182 17.45 11.05 -9.96
C PRO A 182 17.35 12.43 -10.62
N ILE A 183 17.23 13.49 -9.83
CA ILE A 183 17.15 14.88 -10.33
C ILE A 183 17.85 15.86 -9.38
N GLU A 184 18.23 17.03 -9.88
CA GLU A 184 18.45 18.19 -9.02
C GLU A 184 17.10 18.89 -8.76
N PRO A 185 16.79 19.33 -7.52
CA PRO A 185 15.52 20.00 -7.22
C PRO A 185 15.20 21.20 -8.12
N ASP A 186 16.22 21.89 -8.62
CA ASP A 186 16.10 23.05 -9.51
C ASP A 186 15.71 22.66 -10.95
N ASP A 187 15.89 21.40 -11.35
CA ASP A 187 15.46 20.88 -12.66
C ASP A 187 13.93 20.69 -12.75
N TRP A 188 13.21 20.82 -11.62
CA TRP A 188 11.75 20.72 -11.59
C TRP A 188 11.09 22.06 -11.93
N ASN A 189 10.47 22.12 -13.11
CA ASN A 189 9.83 23.33 -13.62
C ASN A 189 8.46 23.66 -13.01
N GLY A 190 7.90 22.79 -12.15
CA GLY A 190 6.67 23.09 -11.42
C GLY A 190 5.35 22.92 -12.18
N GLU A 191 5.41 22.77 -13.50
CA GLU A 191 4.23 22.76 -14.36
C GLU A 191 4.26 21.54 -15.28
N LEU A 192 3.30 20.63 -15.08
CA LEU A 192 2.94 19.60 -16.03
C LEU A 192 1.67 20.01 -16.77
N GLY A 193 1.63 19.81 -18.08
CA GLY A 193 0.45 20.05 -18.88
C GLY A 193 -0.70 19.08 -18.55
N PRO A 194 -1.92 19.35 -19.03
CA PRO A 194 -3.05 18.43 -18.91
C PRO A 194 -2.66 17.00 -19.36
N PRO A 195 -3.09 15.94 -18.67
CA PRO A 195 -4.15 15.90 -17.65
C PRO A 195 -3.67 16.09 -16.20
N TRP A 196 -2.43 16.52 -15.97
CA TRP A 196 -1.87 16.64 -14.62
C TRP A 196 -2.45 17.81 -13.84
N GLU A 197 -2.86 17.54 -12.60
CA GLU A 197 -3.15 18.55 -11.60
C GLU A 197 -1.88 18.86 -10.80
N ASN A 198 -1.34 20.06 -10.98
CA ASN A 198 -0.11 20.50 -10.31
C ASN A 198 -0.42 20.91 -8.86
N SER A 199 0.20 20.23 -7.90
CA SER A 199 0.07 20.50 -6.46
C SER A 199 1.17 21.44 -5.93
N SER A 200 2.37 21.42 -6.53
CA SER A 200 3.49 22.26 -6.10
C SER A 200 4.39 22.68 -7.26
N ALA A 201 4.60 23.99 -7.40
CA ALA A 201 5.52 24.55 -8.38
C ALA A 201 7.01 24.33 -8.00
N LYS A 202 7.31 24.13 -6.72
CA LYS A 202 8.68 23.85 -6.24
C LYS A 202 8.83 22.38 -5.93
N TRP A 203 10.03 21.85 -6.18
CA TRP A 203 10.34 20.49 -5.77
C TRP A 203 10.25 20.36 -4.25
N SER A 204 9.64 19.28 -3.79
CA SER A 204 9.54 18.93 -2.38
C SER A 204 9.22 17.44 -2.25
N ARG A 205 9.44 16.88 -1.04
CA ARG A 205 9.09 15.48 -0.73
C ARG A 205 7.59 15.21 -0.63
N LYS A 206 6.74 16.20 -0.88
CA LYS A 206 5.28 16.07 -0.91
C LYS A 206 4.81 15.78 -2.34
N ARG A 207 3.50 15.58 -2.50
CA ARG A 207 2.85 15.53 -3.81
C ARG A 207 3.21 16.77 -4.64
N LEU A 208 3.71 16.53 -5.85
CA LEU A 208 4.06 17.54 -6.84
C LEU A 208 2.96 17.68 -7.89
N ALA A 209 2.44 16.56 -8.38
CA ALA A 209 1.33 16.52 -9.31
C ALA A 209 0.56 15.19 -9.21
N SER A 210 -0.68 15.17 -9.69
CA SER A 210 -1.46 13.94 -9.77
C SER A 210 -2.43 13.93 -10.95
N VAL A 211 -2.81 12.72 -11.38
CA VAL A 211 -3.90 12.48 -12.32
C VAL A 211 -4.86 11.49 -11.67
N ASP A 212 -6.09 11.92 -11.41
CA ASP A 212 -7.13 11.07 -10.85
C ASP A 212 -7.66 10.07 -11.90
N LEU A 213 -7.83 8.83 -11.47
CA LEU A 213 -8.38 7.71 -12.24
C LEU A 213 -9.53 7.06 -11.46
N ALA A 214 -10.28 6.15 -12.06
CA ALA A 214 -11.49 5.58 -11.45
C ALA A 214 -11.21 4.86 -10.12
N ASN A 215 -10.12 4.10 -10.04
CA ASN A 215 -9.75 3.33 -8.85
C ASN A 215 -8.55 3.89 -8.09
N GLY A 216 -8.12 5.12 -8.36
CA GLY A 216 -6.93 5.68 -7.71
C GLY A 216 -6.45 6.96 -8.37
N ALA A 217 -5.16 7.23 -8.25
CA ALA A 217 -4.52 8.33 -8.94
C ALA A 217 -3.09 7.95 -9.27
N VAL A 218 -2.57 8.43 -10.41
CA VAL A 218 -1.12 8.48 -10.63
C VAL A 218 -0.59 9.70 -9.90
N VAL A 219 0.40 9.50 -9.04
CA VAL A 219 0.96 10.55 -8.20
C VAL A 219 2.43 10.70 -8.51
N LEU A 220 2.85 11.95 -8.67
CA LEU A 220 4.25 12.37 -8.72
C LEU A 220 4.59 13.07 -7.40
N SER A 221 5.68 12.68 -6.76
CA SER A 221 6.21 13.31 -5.55
C SER A 221 7.72 13.41 -5.60
N GLY A 222 8.32 14.24 -4.73
CA GLY A 222 9.75 14.14 -4.45
C GLY A 222 10.04 12.99 -3.49
N SER A 223 11.27 12.47 -3.54
CA SER A 223 11.83 11.52 -2.57
C SER A 223 13.31 11.85 -2.38
N SER A 224 13.86 11.62 -1.18
CA SER A 224 15.30 11.75 -0.96
C SER A 224 15.84 10.52 -0.26
N ARG A 225 17.06 10.12 -0.61
CA ARG A 225 17.80 9.04 0.06
C ARG A 225 19.29 9.33 -0.02
N SER A 226 19.99 9.21 1.09
CA SER A 226 21.47 9.28 1.15
C SER A 226 22.06 10.53 0.48
N GLY A 227 21.42 11.68 0.67
CA GLY A 227 21.83 12.97 0.12
C GLY A 227 21.47 13.19 -1.36
N GLN A 228 20.76 12.25 -1.97
CA GLN A 228 20.31 12.31 -3.36
C GLN A 228 18.80 12.55 -3.42
N ASP A 229 18.36 13.31 -4.41
CA ASP A 229 16.97 13.69 -4.62
C ASP A 229 16.40 13.05 -5.89
N PHE A 230 15.12 12.68 -5.82
CA PHE A 230 14.44 11.90 -6.85
C PHE A 230 13.04 12.46 -7.10
N LEU A 231 12.58 12.36 -8.35
CA LEU A 231 11.15 12.27 -8.65
C LEU A 231 10.68 10.85 -8.45
N SER A 232 9.44 10.71 -7.97
CA SER A 232 8.85 9.46 -7.59
C SER A 232 7.44 9.36 -8.18
N LEU A 233 7.24 8.38 -9.06
CA LEU A 233 6.00 8.12 -9.76
C LEU A 233 5.40 6.80 -9.27
N ALA A 234 4.14 6.82 -8.84
CA ALA A 234 3.44 5.60 -8.47
C ALA A 234 1.94 5.70 -8.73
N PHE A 235 1.26 4.55 -8.80
CA PHE A 235 -0.19 4.50 -8.75
C PHE A 235 -0.64 4.35 -7.29
N VAL A 236 -1.42 5.31 -6.79
CA VAL A 236 -2.00 5.28 -5.44
C VAL A 236 -3.46 4.86 -5.57
N HIS A 237 -3.76 3.61 -5.22
CA HIS A 237 -5.09 3.06 -5.28
C HIS A 237 -6.06 3.82 -4.35
N ARG A 238 -7.37 3.73 -4.59
CA ARG A 238 -8.42 4.39 -3.79
C ARG A 238 -8.38 4.05 -2.31
N SER A 239 -7.75 2.93 -1.95
CA SER A 239 -7.52 2.55 -0.56
C SER A 239 -6.40 3.34 0.14
N GLY A 240 -5.58 4.05 -0.64
CA GLY A 240 -4.36 4.75 -0.22
C GLY A 240 -3.11 3.88 -0.25
N PHE A 241 -3.22 2.62 -0.69
CA PHE A 241 -2.06 1.76 -0.90
C PHE A 241 -1.35 2.11 -2.22
N VAL A 242 -0.03 2.10 -2.17
CA VAL A 242 0.84 2.34 -3.32
C VAL A 242 1.02 1.03 -4.09
N GLN A 243 0.91 1.11 -5.40
CA GLN A 243 0.99 0.00 -6.35
C GLN A 243 1.93 0.35 -7.50
N ASP A 244 2.57 -0.67 -8.06
CA ASP A 244 3.41 -0.52 -9.24
C ASP A 244 2.58 0.02 -10.43
N PRO A 245 2.93 1.18 -11.01
CA PRO A 245 2.23 1.72 -12.18
C PRO A 245 2.44 0.89 -13.46
N PHE A 246 3.55 0.15 -13.57
CA PHE A 246 3.89 -0.67 -14.74
C PHE A 246 3.78 -2.16 -14.42
N HIS A 247 2.65 -2.57 -13.86
CA HIS A 247 2.32 -3.97 -13.62
C HIS A 247 1.08 -4.34 -14.44
N GLU A 248 1.02 -5.57 -14.97
CA GLU A 248 -0.06 -6.04 -15.86
C GLU A 248 -1.47 -5.70 -15.33
N ARG A 249 -1.67 -5.86 -14.02
CA ARG A 249 -2.94 -5.55 -13.34
C ARG A 249 -3.22 -4.06 -13.18
N SER A 250 -2.20 -3.24 -12.96
CA SER A 250 -2.38 -1.79 -12.90
C SER A 250 -2.73 -1.23 -14.26
N LEU A 251 -2.06 -1.70 -15.32
CA LEU A 251 -2.33 -1.25 -16.68
C LEU A 251 -3.72 -1.64 -17.20
N ALA A 252 -4.40 -2.57 -16.53
CA ALA A 252 -5.82 -2.86 -16.78
C ALA A 252 -6.76 -1.75 -16.27
N GLU A 253 -6.27 -0.81 -15.45
CA GLU A 253 -7.02 0.38 -15.05
C GLU A 253 -7.27 1.28 -16.25
N PHE A 254 -8.53 1.66 -16.44
CA PHE A 254 -8.94 2.49 -17.57
C PHE A 254 -8.20 3.84 -17.55
N GLY A 255 -7.56 4.17 -18.67
CA GLY A 255 -6.80 5.42 -18.84
C GLY A 255 -5.36 5.39 -18.30
N LEU A 256 -4.95 4.41 -17.49
CA LEU A 256 -3.59 4.37 -16.94
C LEU A 256 -2.55 4.10 -18.04
N ALA A 257 -2.79 3.11 -18.89
CA ALA A 257 -1.86 2.76 -19.96
C ALA A 257 -1.69 3.88 -20.99
N GLU A 258 -2.77 4.62 -21.28
CA GLU A 258 -2.75 5.78 -22.17
C GLU A 258 -1.95 6.93 -21.55
N LEU A 259 -2.19 7.24 -20.26
CA LEU A 259 -1.42 8.25 -19.53
C LEU A 259 0.08 7.92 -19.52
N LEU A 260 0.43 6.67 -19.19
CA LEU A 260 1.82 6.21 -19.13
C LEU A 260 2.45 5.96 -20.49
N ALA A 261 1.71 6.05 -21.61
CA ALA A 261 2.30 6.01 -22.95
C ALA A 261 3.12 7.29 -23.24
N HIS A 262 2.82 8.38 -22.53
CA HIS A 262 3.49 9.66 -22.66
C HIS A 262 4.42 9.90 -21.45
N PRO A 263 5.75 9.82 -21.62
CA PRO A 263 6.68 10.05 -20.54
C PRO A 263 6.66 11.51 -20.08
N LEU A 264 7.05 11.74 -18.83
CA LEU A 264 7.28 13.10 -18.32
C LEU A 264 8.47 13.72 -19.05
N GLU A 265 8.33 14.97 -19.50
CA GLU A 265 9.40 15.76 -20.14
C GLU A 265 10.42 16.28 -19.11
N VAL A 266 11.02 15.37 -18.34
CA VAL A 266 12.05 15.68 -17.34
C VAL A 266 13.29 14.86 -17.64
N VAL A 267 14.41 15.55 -17.81
CA VAL A 267 15.72 14.91 -18.00
C VAL A 267 16.29 14.57 -16.62
N GLY A 268 16.50 13.28 -16.37
CA GLY A 268 17.11 12.80 -15.14
C GLY A 268 18.63 12.88 -15.15
N ARG A 269 19.21 12.71 -13.96
CA ARG A 269 20.66 12.54 -13.75
C ARG A 269 21.05 11.07 -13.76
N GLU A 270 22.36 10.83 -13.72
CA GLU A 270 22.93 9.49 -13.58
C GLU A 270 22.57 8.91 -12.21
N TRP A 271 22.40 7.59 -12.16
CA TRP A 271 22.11 6.89 -10.91
C TRP A 271 23.34 6.87 -9.98
N PRO A 272 23.16 7.16 -8.68
CA PRO A 272 24.28 7.08 -7.73
C PRO A 272 24.73 5.63 -7.49
N ASP A 273 26.01 5.34 -7.71
CA ASP A 273 26.63 4.02 -7.51
C ASP A 273 26.35 3.42 -6.12
N SER A 274 26.27 4.26 -5.09
CA SER A 274 25.99 3.82 -3.72
C SER A 274 24.63 3.15 -3.53
N LEU A 275 23.68 3.42 -4.43
CA LEU A 275 22.30 2.88 -4.40
C LEU A 275 22.10 1.72 -5.37
N LEU A 276 23.12 1.42 -6.18
CA LEU A 276 23.09 0.32 -7.14
C LEU A 276 23.71 -0.94 -6.51
N PRO A 277 23.18 -2.13 -6.79
CA PRO A 277 23.83 -3.38 -6.41
C PRO A 277 25.19 -3.50 -7.12
N THR A 278 26.25 -3.72 -6.34
CA THR A 278 27.57 -4.08 -6.87
C THR A 278 27.52 -5.49 -7.48
N SER A 279 27.90 -5.64 -8.75
CA SER A 279 28.18 -6.96 -9.33
C SER A 279 29.45 -7.53 -8.69
N GLU A 280 29.34 -8.67 -8.01
CA GLU A 280 30.53 -9.49 -7.68
C GLU A 280 30.99 -10.23 -8.95
N GLU A 281 31.51 -9.50 -9.94
CA GLU A 281 32.28 -10.06 -11.06
C GLU A 281 33.36 -9.04 -11.47
N GLU A 282 34.50 -9.08 -10.76
CA GLU A 282 35.84 -8.81 -11.28
C GLU A 282 36.82 -9.86 -10.72
#